data_AF-A0A2A9LU73-F1
#
_entry.id   AF-A0A2A9LU73-F1
#
_cell.length_a   1.000
_cell.length_b   1.000
_cell.length_c   1.000
_cell.angle_alpha   90.00
_cell.angle_beta   90.00
_cell.angle_gamma   90.00
#
_symmetry.space_group_name_H-M   'P 1'
#
loop_
_entity.id
_entity.type
_entity.pdbx_description
1 polymer ?
#
loop_
_entity_poly.entity_id
_entity_poly.type
_entity_poly.pdbx_seq_one_letter_code
_entity_poly.pdbx_strand_id
1 'polypeptide(L)'
;MKLNPRVLACTLLMVLGTAAHAAPKLTQQQCSEYPFVHTKGPVTHAQVINELSELEAVGYNPSAGDEGDYPDDIDSAQQRLMAEYQQDCHGAAGSSIASNTP
;
A
#
# COMPACT_ATOMS: atom_id res chain seq x y z
N MET A 1 -39.95 -30.68 28.81
CA MET A 1 -38.74 -29.91 29.14
C MET A 1 -39.14 -28.46 29.33
N LYS A 2 -38.96 -27.88 30.54
CA LYS A 2 -39.25 -26.48 30.84
C LYS A 2 -37.99 -25.66 30.49
N LEU A 3 -38.11 -24.75 29.53
CA LEU A 3 -37.02 -23.87 29.15
C LEU A 3 -36.89 -22.73 30.17
N ASN A 4 -35.67 -22.53 30.69
CA ASN A 4 -35.42 -21.54 31.74
C ASN A 4 -35.22 -20.14 31.14
N PRO A 5 -35.90 -19.10 31.64
CA PRO A 5 -35.85 -17.73 31.10
C PRO A 5 -34.46 -17.09 31.23
N ARG A 6 -33.59 -17.64 32.10
CA ARG A 6 -32.17 -17.23 32.22
C ARG A 6 -31.32 -17.65 31.03
N VAL A 7 -31.67 -18.74 30.34
CA VAL A 7 -30.95 -19.22 29.15
C VAL A 7 -31.29 -18.35 27.93
N LEU A 8 -32.47 -17.72 27.93
CA LEU A 8 -32.89 -16.80 26.87
C LEU A 8 -32.17 -15.44 26.92
N ALA A 9 -31.59 -15.07 28.06
CA ALA A 9 -30.95 -13.76 28.25
C ALA A 9 -29.50 -13.69 27.76
N CYS A 10 -28.80 -14.82 27.61
CA CYS A 10 -27.39 -14.84 27.22
C CYS A 10 -27.15 -14.87 25.69
N THR A 11 -28.17 -15.13 24.87
CA THR A 11 -28.01 -15.17 23.40
C THR A 11 -28.18 -13.81 22.72
N LEU A 12 -28.49 -12.76 23.48
CA LEU A 12 -28.72 -11.40 22.98
C LEU A 12 -27.46 -10.50 22.94
N LEU A 13 -26.29 -11.05 23.28
CA LEU A 13 -25.02 -10.30 23.41
C LEU A 13 -23.99 -10.62 22.31
N MET A 14 -24.44 -10.94 21.10
CA MET A 14 -23.58 -11.31 19.96
C MET A 14 -23.95 -10.56 18.67
N VAL A 15 -24.13 -9.25 18.72
CA VAL A 15 -24.14 -8.41 17.50
C VAL A 15 -23.53 -7.07 17.84
N LEU A 16 -22.24 -6.86 17.58
CA LEU A 16 -21.70 -5.55 17.23
C LEU A 16 -20.26 -5.74 16.71
N GLY A 17 -20.08 -5.52 15.41
CA GLY A 17 -18.78 -5.12 14.87
C GLY A 17 -18.07 -6.11 13.93
N THR A 18 -18.66 -6.44 12.78
CA THR A 18 -17.83 -6.73 11.61
C THR A 18 -17.28 -5.41 11.09
N ALA A 19 -16.14 -4.95 11.61
CA ALA A 19 -15.34 -3.98 10.88
C ALA A 19 -14.82 -4.71 9.63
N ALA A 20 -15.40 -4.42 8.47
CA ALA A 20 -14.77 -4.73 7.20
C ALA A 20 -13.42 -4.02 7.22
N HIS A 21 -12.35 -4.77 7.47
CA HIS A 21 -11.00 -4.26 7.30
C HIS A 21 -10.81 -4.12 5.79
N ALA A 22 -11.22 -2.98 5.25
CA ALA A 22 -10.68 -2.53 3.98
C ALA A 22 -9.16 -2.49 4.14
N ALA A 23 -8.44 -3.05 3.17
CA ALA A 23 -6.98 -3.04 3.17
C ALA A 23 -6.46 -1.61 3.44
N PRO A 24 -5.32 -1.46 4.15
CA PRO A 24 -4.76 -0.14 4.42
C PRO A 24 -4.49 0.55 3.08
N LYS A 25 -5.26 1.60 2.81
CA LYS A 25 -5.05 2.53 1.71
C LYS A 25 -3.71 3.23 1.89
N LEU A 26 -3.04 3.60 0.78
CA LEU A 26 -1.83 4.43 0.88
C LEU A 26 -2.11 5.72 1.67
N THR A 27 -1.15 6.12 2.49
CA THR A 27 -1.22 7.39 3.21
C THR A 27 -1.01 8.57 2.25
N GLN A 28 -1.55 9.74 2.59
CA GLN A 28 -1.33 10.96 1.80
C GLN A 28 0.16 11.31 1.65
N GLN A 29 1.00 10.93 2.61
CA GLN A 29 2.45 11.14 2.53
C GLN A 29 3.07 10.22 1.47
N GLN A 30 2.72 8.94 1.49
CA GLN A 30 3.17 7.96 0.49
C GLN A 30 2.78 8.41 -0.91
N CYS A 31 1.57 8.96 -1.10
CA CYS A 31 1.11 9.50 -2.38
C CYS A 31 2.00 10.58 -3.04
N SER A 32 3.00 11.12 -2.33
CA SER A 32 4.00 12.05 -2.88
C SER A 32 5.37 11.42 -3.15
N GLU A 33 5.58 10.16 -2.76
CA GLU A 33 6.86 9.45 -2.86
C GLU A 33 7.02 8.71 -4.20
N TYR A 34 5.91 8.40 -4.91
CA TYR A 34 5.94 7.76 -6.23
C TYR A 34 5.50 8.72 -7.36
N PRO A 35 6.18 8.74 -8.53
CA PRO A 35 7.37 7.97 -8.86
C PRO A 35 8.58 8.38 -8.00
N PHE A 36 9.49 7.42 -7.73
CA PHE A 36 10.66 7.65 -6.89
C PHE A 36 11.60 8.70 -7.54
N VAL A 37 11.47 9.97 -7.12
CA VAL A 37 12.28 11.09 -7.64
C VAL A 37 13.10 11.68 -6.49
N HIS A 38 14.42 11.48 -6.53
CA HIS A 38 15.33 12.03 -5.54
C HIS A 38 15.84 13.41 -5.98
N THR A 39 15.50 14.47 -5.24
CA THR A 39 15.82 15.86 -5.62
C THR A 39 16.85 16.55 -4.72
N LYS A 40 17.23 15.98 -3.57
CA LYS A 40 18.03 16.66 -2.53
C LYS A 40 19.15 15.81 -1.93
N GLY A 41 20.07 15.32 -2.76
CA GLY A 41 21.29 14.64 -2.33
C GLY A 41 21.24 13.12 -2.49
N PRO A 42 22.24 12.39 -1.94
CA PRO A 42 22.33 10.94 -2.07
C PRO A 42 21.11 10.23 -1.46
N VAL A 43 20.70 9.12 -2.09
CA VAL A 43 19.64 8.27 -1.55
C VAL A 43 20.11 7.63 -0.25
N THR A 44 19.26 7.71 0.78
CA THR A 44 19.55 7.09 2.08
C THR A 44 19.17 5.61 2.06
N HIS A 45 19.84 4.78 2.87
CA HIS A 45 19.47 3.37 3.00
C HIS A 45 18.00 3.17 3.41
N ALA A 46 17.47 4.05 4.28
CA ALA A 46 16.07 3.99 4.67
C ALA A 46 15.11 4.24 3.50
N GLN A 47 15.43 5.19 2.62
CA GLN A 47 14.66 5.43 1.39
C GLN A 47 14.68 4.21 0.48
N VAL A 48 15.85 3.63 0.20
CA VAL A 48 15.96 2.42 -0.63
C VAL A 48 15.10 1.28 -0.09
N ILE A 49 15.12 1.04 1.23
CA ILE A 49 14.32 -0.02 1.85
C ILE A 49 12.82 0.26 1.72
N ASN A 50 12.38 1.51 1.87
CA ASN A 50 10.98 1.85 1.68
C ASN A 50 10.53 1.61 0.24
N GLU A 51 11.29 2.13 -0.73
CA GLU A 51 10.98 1.99 -2.16
C GLU A 51 10.97 0.51 -2.59
N LEU A 52 11.91 -0.28 -2.07
CA LEU A 52 11.95 -1.71 -2.31
C LEU A 52 10.75 -2.43 -1.69
N SER A 53 10.37 -2.08 -0.47
CA SER A 53 9.19 -2.64 0.20
C SER A 53 7.90 -2.34 -0.57
N GLU A 54 7.79 -1.20 -1.24
CA GLU A 54 6.63 -0.85 -2.08
C GLU A 54 6.59 -1.71 -3.35
N LEU A 55 7.73 -1.93 -3.99
CA LEU A 55 7.82 -2.83 -5.15
C LEU A 55 7.53 -4.29 -4.75
N GLU A 56 8.04 -4.75 -3.62
CA GLU A 56 7.78 -6.08 -3.08
C GLU A 56 6.29 -6.27 -2.73
N ALA A 57 5.63 -5.24 -2.20
CA ALA A 57 4.19 -5.27 -1.91
C ALA A 57 3.34 -5.50 -3.17
N VAL A 58 3.83 -5.10 -4.34
CA VAL A 58 3.20 -5.39 -5.64
C VAL A 58 3.84 -6.57 -6.37
N GLY A 59 4.67 -7.38 -5.70
CA GLY A 59 5.17 -8.67 -6.19
C GLY A 59 6.51 -8.62 -6.93
N TYR A 60 7.31 -7.57 -6.80
CA TYR A 60 8.72 -7.63 -7.17
C TYR A 60 9.49 -8.54 -6.21
N ASN A 61 10.47 -9.30 -6.72
CA ASN A 61 11.36 -10.12 -5.88
C ASN A 61 12.82 -9.76 -6.16
N PRO A 62 13.46 -8.91 -5.34
CA PRO A 62 14.87 -8.54 -5.54
C PRO A 62 15.85 -9.70 -5.32
N SER A 63 15.41 -10.78 -4.67
CA SER A 63 16.25 -11.95 -4.38
C SER A 63 16.18 -13.03 -5.46
N ALA A 64 15.52 -12.76 -6.60
CA ALA A 64 15.35 -13.72 -7.69
C ALA A 64 16.69 -14.13 -8.35
N GLY A 65 17.72 -13.28 -8.29
CA GLY A 65 19.04 -13.59 -8.88
C GLY A 65 18.93 -13.93 -10.37
N ASP A 66 19.54 -15.04 -10.78
CA ASP A 66 19.52 -15.52 -12.18
C ASP A 66 18.14 -16.08 -12.60
N GLU A 67 17.21 -16.28 -11.66
CA GLU A 67 15.82 -16.70 -11.94
C GLU A 67 14.90 -15.49 -12.22
N GLY A 68 15.38 -14.27 -11.99
CA GLY A 68 14.65 -13.03 -12.30
C GLY A 68 14.66 -12.72 -13.79
N ASP A 69 13.68 -11.95 -14.24
CA ASP A 69 13.54 -11.55 -15.64
C ASP A 69 13.82 -10.05 -15.75
N TYR A 70 15.05 -9.65 -15.43
CA TYR A 70 15.43 -8.24 -15.46
C TYR A 70 15.65 -7.76 -16.91
N PRO A 71 15.02 -6.64 -17.34
CA PRO A 71 14.28 -5.66 -16.52
C PRO A 71 12.74 -5.82 -16.51
N ASP A 72 12.18 -6.82 -17.19
CA ASP A 72 10.73 -6.99 -17.36
C ASP A 72 9.98 -7.14 -16.03
N ASP A 73 10.59 -7.79 -15.03
CA ASP A 73 10.02 -8.00 -13.70
C ASP A 73 9.83 -6.71 -12.89
N ILE A 74 10.83 -5.83 -12.89
CA ILE A 74 10.80 -4.54 -12.21
C ILE A 74 9.88 -3.56 -12.95
N ASP A 75 9.89 -3.55 -14.28
CA ASP A 75 8.99 -2.71 -15.08
C ASP A 75 7.51 -3.09 -14.83
N SER A 76 7.23 -4.40 -14.80
CA SER A 76 5.90 -4.92 -14.49
C SER A 76 5.47 -4.58 -13.06
N ALA A 77 6.39 -4.63 -12.08
CA ALA A 77 6.11 -4.22 -10.71
C ALA A 77 5.80 -2.72 -10.61
N GLN A 78 6.59 -1.87 -11.27
CA GLN A 78 6.34 -0.43 -11.31
C GLN A 78 4.97 -0.09 -11.90
N GLN A 79 4.54 -0.78 -12.96
CA GLN A 79 3.20 -0.59 -13.54
C GLN A 79 2.09 -0.94 -12.55
N ARG A 80 2.24 -2.04 -11.80
CA ARG A 80 1.27 -2.41 -10.75
C ARG A 80 1.27 -1.39 -9.60
N LEU A 81 2.45 -0.93 -9.17
CA LEU A 81 2.56 0.11 -8.14
C LEU A 81 1.90 1.41 -8.58
N MET A 82 2.15 1.85 -9.82
CA MET A 82 1.50 3.01 -10.41
C MET A 82 -0.03 2.87 -10.39
N ALA A 83 -0.57 1.68 -10.66
CA ALA A 83 -2.01 1.45 -10.61
C ALA A 83 -2.58 1.58 -9.19
N GLU A 84 -1.92 1.03 -8.17
CA GLU A 84 -2.30 1.19 -6.75
C GLU A 84 -2.30 2.67 -6.34
N TYR A 85 -1.23 3.38 -6.69
CA TYR A 85 -1.11 4.82 -6.44
C TYR A 85 -2.21 5.62 -7.12
N GLN A 86 -2.55 5.32 -8.38
CA GLN A 86 -3.64 6.00 -9.08
C GLN A 86 -5.01 5.76 -8.42
N GLN A 87 -5.22 4.60 -7.81
CA GLN A 87 -6.46 4.25 -7.11
C GLN A 87 -6.57 4.88 -5.73
N ASP A 88 -5.47 4.96 -4.99
CA ASP A 88 -5.49 5.41 -3.60
C ASP A 88 -5.19 6.90 -3.45
N CYS A 89 -4.45 7.49 -4.39
CA CYS A 89 -3.95 8.86 -4.32
C CYS A 89 -4.74 9.84 -5.20
N HIS A 90 -6.04 9.61 -5.39
CA HIS A 90 -6.92 10.52 -6.14
C HIS A 90 -6.80 11.98 -5.64
N GLY A 91 -6.15 12.83 -6.44
CA GLY A 91 -5.86 14.24 -6.12
C GLY A 91 -4.38 14.58 -5.86
N ALA A 92 -3.51 13.58 -5.64
CA ALA A 92 -2.07 13.80 -5.43
C ALA A 92 -1.25 13.83 -6.74
N ALA A 93 -1.73 13.13 -7.78
CA ALA A 93 -1.06 13.04 -9.09
C ALA A 93 -0.95 14.39 -9.85
N GLY A 94 -1.57 15.46 -9.35
CA GLY A 94 -1.49 16.82 -9.91
C GLY A 94 -0.55 17.78 -9.17
N SER A 95 0.00 17.41 -8.01
CA SER A 95 0.77 18.34 -7.15
C SER A 95 2.28 18.30 -7.33
N SER A 96 2.83 17.25 -7.96
CA SER A 96 4.28 17.10 -8.13
C SER A 96 4.86 17.84 -9.35
N ILE A 97 4.03 18.46 -10.20
CA ILE A 97 4.49 19.26 -11.36
C ILE A 97 4.61 20.77 -11.01
N ALA A 98 4.06 21.24 -9.88
CA ALA A 98 3.91 22.67 -9.61
C ALA A 98 4.91 23.29 -8.62
N SER A 99 6.04 22.63 -8.29
CA SER A 99 7.02 23.17 -7.33
C SER A 99 8.43 23.38 -7.88
N ASN A 100 8.63 23.35 -9.20
CA ASN A 100 9.86 23.84 -9.80
C ASN A 100 9.55 24.94 -10.83
N THR A 101 9.80 26.19 -10.46
CA THR A 101 9.91 27.33 -11.36
C THR A 101 10.91 28.32 -10.76
N PRO A 102 11.64 29.06 -11.62
CA PRO A 102 13.07 28.93 -11.91
C PRO A 102 14.03 29.45 -10.82
#